data_AF-A0A4Z1FEQ2-F1
#
_entry.id   AF-A0A4Z1FEQ2-F1
#
_cell.length_a   1.000
_cell.length_b   1.000
_cell.length_c   1.000
_cell.angle_alpha   90.00
_cell.angle_beta   90.00
_cell.angle_gamma   90.00
#
_symmetry.space_group_name_H-M   'P 1'
#
loop_
_entity.id
_entity.type
_entity.pdbx_description
1 polymer ?
#
loop_
_entity_poly.entity_id
_entity_poly.type
_entity_poly.pdbx_seq_one_letter_code
_entity_poly.pdbx_strand_id
1 'polypeptide(L)'
;MKLQRIFCSFVLLVGTAVTAQSVLFHGTSVVIIPSNQTSAPGNSTLLAANFFCYMGARGYFSFGWYVPATSGGDTAHCRPDNPLFHWYEHAKLLSCSPASGTCTYLTQNFPIRAPVHAKPLPLPERPVEYNIKPLDIGNREFGQIAVSYIDDSATRLQVYGIGTREVLKGEECKKALWTLKGILKDWEPDVGFELEDVCDDGGKSEDLREGRVKAQEVLGWL
;
A
#
# COMPACT_ATOMS: atom_id res chain seq x y z
N MET A 1 -55.21 -42.68 -2.78
CA MET A 1 -54.18 -42.38 -1.78
C MET A 1 -53.46 -41.09 -2.17
N LYS A 2 -53.73 -40.01 -1.43
CA LYS A 2 -53.01 -38.73 -1.45
C LYS A 2 -51.99 -38.78 -0.30
N LEU A 3 -50.74 -38.35 -0.49
CA LEU A 3 -50.02 -37.51 0.49
C LEU A 3 -48.67 -36.99 -0.03
N GLN A 4 -48.53 -35.64 0.02
CA GLN A 4 -47.35 -34.80 0.30
C GLN A 4 -46.01 -35.15 -0.39
N ARG A 5 -45.50 -34.40 -1.39
CA ARG A 5 -44.99 -33.01 -1.35
C ARG A 5 -44.39 -32.60 0.00
N ILE A 6 -43.09 -32.84 0.17
CA ILE A 6 -42.26 -32.11 1.13
C ILE A 6 -41.33 -31.20 0.31
N PHE A 7 -41.71 -29.93 0.29
CA PHE A 7 -40.83 -28.80 0.05
C PHE A 7 -39.79 -28.77 1.17
N CYS A 8 -38.52 -29.00 0.86
CA CYS A 8 -37.42 -28.51 1.69
C CYS A 8 -36.82 -27.30 0.98
N SER A 9 -37.50 -26.16 1.16
CA SER A 9 -36.85 -24.86 1.14
C SER A 9 -35.92 -24.80 2.35
N PHE A 10 -34.62 -25.00 2.14
CA PHE A 10 -33.61 -24.63 3.12
C PHE A 10 -32.78 -23.48 2.56
N VAL A 11 -33.24 -22.29 2.96
CA VAL A 11 -32.45 -21.14 3.41
C VAL A 11 -31.13 -20.93 2.65
N LEU A 12 -31.20 -20.04 1.67
CA LEU A 12 -30.08 -19.20 1.24
C LEU A 12 -29.46 -18.55 2.47
N LEU A 13 -28.39 -19.14 3.00
CA LEU A 13 -27.38 -18.44 3.77
C LEU A 13 -26.70 -17.47 2.79
N VAL A 14 -27.30 -16.29 2.63
CA VAL A 14 -26.61 -15.12 2.11
C VAL A 14 -25.49 -14.86 3.10
N GLY A 15 -24.31 -15.41 2.81
CA GLY A 15 -23.09 -15.00 3.47
C GLY A 15 -22.99 -13.51 3.29
N THR A 16 -23.10 -12.77 4.39
CA THR A 16 -22.76 -11.35 4.42
C THR A 16 -21.28 -11.29 4.10
N ALA A 17 -20.96 -11.03 2.82
CA ALA A 17 -19.66 -10.55 2.45
C ALA A 17 -19.44 -9.30 3.29
N VAL A 18 -18.63 -9.41 4.34
CA VAL A 18 -18.09 -8.23 5.03
C VAL A 18 -17.23 -7.55 3.98
N THR A 19 -17.83 -6.61 3.25
CA THR A 19 -17.11 -5.75 2.33
C THR A 19 -16.15 -4.95 3.18
N ALA A 20 -14.86 -5.32 3.13
CA ALA A 20 -13.82 -4.53 3.75
C ALA A 20 -13.92 -3.11 3.17
N GLN A 21 -14.20 -2.13 4.04
CA GLN A 21 -14.35 -0.74 3.62
C GLN A 21 -13.00 -0.26 3.09
N SER A 22 -13.03 0.39 1.92
CA SER A 22 -11.86 1.01 1.32
C SER A 22 -11.32 2.10 2.26
N VAL A 23 -10.00 2.17 2.41
CA VAL A 23 -9.32 3.16 3.27
C VAL A 23 -8.10 3.73 2.58
N LEU A 24 -7.81 4.99 2.88
CA LEU A 24 -6.55 5.64 2.53
C LEU A 24 -5.76 5.94 3.80
N PHE A 25 -4.48 5.58 3.82
CA PHE A 25 -3.64 5.79 4.99
C PHE A 25 -2.25 6.28 4.61
N HIS A 26 -1.63 6.97 5.56
CA HIS A 26 -0.21 7.26 5.58
C HIS A 26 0.51 6.14 6.33
N GLY A 27 1.56 5.61 5.74
CA GLY A 27 2.33 4.50 6.27
C GLY A 27 3.79 4.88 6.46
N THR A 28 4.39 4.37 7.52
CA THR A 28 5.84 4.41 7.74
C THR A 28 6.33 3.01 8.04
N SER A 29 7.39 2.57 7.37
CA SER A 29 7.96 1.24 7.60
C SER A 29 9.48 1.24 7.59
N VAL A 30 10.06 0.25 8.27
CA VAL A 30 11.44 -0.17 8.08
C VAL A 30 11.43 -1.38 7.17
N VAL A 31 12.24 -1.34 6.12
CA VAL A 31 12.46 -2.41 5.16
C VAL A 31 13.84 -3.01 5.42
N ILE A 32 13.85 -4.33 5.61
CA ILE A 32 15.03 -5.13 5.94
C ILE A 32 15.26 -6.10 4.79
N ILE A 33 16.44 -6.03 4.18
CA ILE A 33 16.89 -6.98 3.19
C ILE A 33 18.08 -7.74 3.80
N PRO A 34 17.92 -9.03 4.14
CA PRO A 34 19.03 -9.83 4.63
C PRO A 34 20.16 -9.92 3.62
N SER A 35 21.38 -10.17 4.10
CA SER A 35 22.51 -10.46 3.23
C SER A 35 22.42 -11.88 2.69
N ASN A 36 22.59 -12.02 1.36
CA ASN A 36 22.72 -13.33 0.73
C ASN A 36 24.08 -14.01 1.00
N GLN A 37 25.01 -13.31 1.65
CA GLN A 37 26.37 -13.81 1.93
C GLN A 37 26.54 -14.31 3.36
N THR A 38 25.70 -13.84 4.29
CA THR A 38 25.91 -14.06 5.73
C THR A 38 24.62 -13.89 6.51
N SER A 39 24.45 -14.70 7.56
CA SER A 39 23.33 -14.61 8.50
C SER A 39 23.52 -13.53 9.57
N ALA A 40 24.65 -12.82 9.59
CA ALA A 40 24.90 -11.76 10.56
C ALA A 40 23.94 -10.57 10.33
N PRO A 41 23.09 -10.19 11.32
CA PRO A 41 22.07 -9.17 11.12
C PRO A 41 22.62 -7.81 10.67
N GLY A 42 23.81 -7.43 11.15
CA GLY A 42 24.46 -6.15 10.82
C GLY A 42 24.86 -5.99 9.35
N ASN A 43 24.82 -7.06 8.56
CA ASN A 43 25.07 -7.01 7.12
C ASN A 43 23.79 -6.86 6.28
N SER A 44 22.63 -6.75 6.94
CA SER A 44 21.36 -6.48 6.25
C SER A 44 21.32 -5.04 5.76
N THR A 45 20.67 -4.81 4.62
CA THR A 45 20.33 -3.46 4.19
C THR A 45 19.07 -3.01 4.92
N LEU A 46 19.14 -1.83 5.56
CA LEU A 46 18.01 -1.21 6.25
C LEU A 46 17.63 0.08 5.53
N LEU A 47 16.37 0.15 5.09
CA LEU A 47 15.76 1.37 4.56
C LEU A 47 14.54 1.72 5.41
N ALA A 48 14.18 2.99 5.44
CA ALA A 48 12.85 3.39 5.87
C ALA A 48 12.03 3.77 4.63
N ALA A 49 10.73 3.59 4.70
CA ALA A 49 9.79 4.04 3.69
C ALA A 49 8.71 4.90 4.35
N ASN A 50 8.38 6.00 3.69
CA ASN A 50 7.24 6.85 4.01
C ASN A 50 6.33 6.87 2.78
N PHE A 51 5.06 6.52 2.93
CA PHE A 51 4.20 6.23 1.80
C PHE A 51 2.73 6.49 2.08
N PHE A 52 1.96 6.60 1.00
CA PHE A 52 0.51 6.72 1.01
C PHE A 52 -0.08 5.51 0.30
N CYS A 53 -1.12 4.91 0.89
CA CYS A 53 -1.68 3.66 0.38
C CYS A 53 -3.21 3.68 0.43
N TYR A 54 -3.83 3.46 -0.73
CA TYR A 54 -5.23 3.11 -0.86
C TYR A 54 -5.35 1.59 -0.76
N MET A 55 -6.18 1.12 0.16
CA MET A 55 -6.46 -0.30 0.36
C MET A 55 -7.95 -0.54 0.23
N GLY A 56 -8.34 -1.35 -0.75
CA GLY A 56 -9.72 -1.77 -0.98
C GLY A 56 -9.88 -3.28 -0.86
N ALA A 57 -11.10 -3.77 -1.09
CA ALA A 57 -11.41 -5.20 -0.97
C ALA A 57 -10.66 -6.10 -1.98
N ARG A 58 -10.20 -5.53 -3.11
CA ARG A 58 -9.56 -6.28 -4.20
C ARG A 58 -8.04 -6.18 -4.21
N GLY A 59 -7.43 -5.34 -3.38
CA GLY A 59 -6.03 -4.99 -3.51
C GLY A 59 -5.67 -3.66 -2.87
N TYR A 60 -4.45 -3.21 -3.14
CA TYR A 60 -3.99 -1.89 -2.70
C TYR A 60 -3.18 -1.19 -3.80
N PHE A 61 -3.08 0.12 -3.68
CA PHE A 61 -2.29 0.98 -4.55
C PHE A 61 -1.56 2.04 -3.72
N SER A 62 -0.24 2.11 -3.85
CA SER A 62 0.61 2.93 -3.00
C SER A 62 1.70 3.66 -3.78
N PHE A 63 2.14 4.78 -3.23
CA PHE A 63 3.33 5.51 -3.68
C PHE A 63 4.11 6.04 -2.48
N GLY A 64 5.41 6.25 -2.64
CA GLY A 64 6.22 6.73 -1.53
C GLY A 64 7.69 7.00 -1.81
N TRP A 65 8.40 7.25 -0.72
CA TRP A 65 9.81 7.58 -0.68
C TRP A 65 10.55 6.58 0.19
N TYR A 66 11.68 6.08 -0.30
CA TYR A 66 12.73 5.61 0.61
C TYR A 66 13.39 6.79 1.32
N VAL A 67 13.58 6.68 2.62
CA VAL A 67 14.27 7.66 3.48
C VAL A 67 15.34 6.94 4.33
N PRO A 68 16.36 7.67 4.84
CA PRO A 68 17.36 7.05 5.71
C PRO A 68 16.71 6.40 6.94
N ALA A 69 17.10 5.17 7.28
CA ALA A 69 16.61 4.45 8.46
C ALA A 69 17.24 4.96 9.76
N THR A 70 17.14 6.27 10.00
CA THR A 70 17.75 6.96 11.15
C THR A 70 16.75 7.95 11.74
N SER A 71 16.87 8.26 13.03
CA SER A 71 15.97 9.19 13.73
C SER A 71 16.02 10.64 13.21
N GLY A 72 17.03 11.00 12.42
CA GLY A 72 17.18 12.32 11.81
C GLY A 72 17.01 12.34 10.29
N GLY A 73 16.42 11.29 9.70
CA GLY A 73 16.14 11.26 8.27
C GLY A 73 15.18 12.39 7.88
N ASP A 74 15.53 13.17 6.86
CA ASP A 74 14.63 14.21 6.35
C ASP A 74 13.41 13.58 5.67
N THR A 75 12.22 13.88 6.18
CA THR A 75 10.92 13.45 5.66
C THR A 75 10.05 14.63 5.23
N ALA A 76 10.56 15.87 5.27
CA ALA A 76 9.77 17.06 4.94
C ALA A 76 9.25 17.05 3.48
N HIS A 77 9.96 16.34 2.61
CA HIS A 77 9.57 16.14 1.23
C HIS A 77 8.54 15.01 1.03
N CYS A 78 8.32 14.13 2.01
CA CYS A 78 7.38 13.01 1.93
C CYS A 78 5.94 13.48 2.15
N ARG A 79 5.39 14.18 1.17
CA ARG A 79 4.06 14.81 1.23
C ARG A 79 3.17 14.27 0.12
N PRO A 80 1.86 14.12 0.35
CA PRO A 80 0.97 13.46 -0.60
C PRO A 80 0.86 14.18 -1.95
N ASP A 81 1.13 15.48 -1.99
CA ASP A 81 1.10 16.34 -3.18
C ASP A 81 2.48 16.55 -3.82
N ASN A 82 3.54 15.90 -3.32
CA ASN A 82 4.85 15.97 -3.92
C ASN A 82 5.00 14.94 -5.06
N PRO A 83 5.18 15.37 -6.33
CA PRO A 83 5.29 14.45 -7.47
C PRO A 83 6.64 13.73 -7.54
N LEU A 84 7.61 14.08 -6.68
CA LEU A 84 8.95 13.50 -6.68
C LEU A 84 9.06 12.29 -5.75
N PHE A 85 8.08 11.38 -5.80
CA PHE A 85 8.17 10.10 -5.11
C PHE A 85 9.15 9.13 -5.80
N HIS A 86 9.69 8.20 -5.03
CA HIS A 86 10.71 7.26 -5.48
C HIS A 86 10.12 6.05 -6.17
N TRP A 87 8.93 5.62 -5.75
CA TRP A 87 8.29 4.41 -6.24
C TRP A 87 6.78 4.49 -6.10
N TYR A 88 6.11 3.66 -6.90
CA TYR A 88 4.73 3.25 -6.66
C TYR A 88 4.64 1.72 -6.81
N GLU A 89 3.61 1.14 -6.22
CA GLU A 89 3.31 -0.28 -6.38
C GLU A 89 1.80 -0.46 -6.36
N HIS A 90 1.33 -1.50 -7.05
CA HIS A 90 -0.05 -1.95 -6.91
C HIS A 90 -0.05 -3.44 -6.64
N ALA A 91 -1.10 -3.89 -5.98
CA ALA A 91 -1.26 -5.30 -5.69
C ALA A 91 -2.70 -5.76 -5.79
N LYS A 92 -2.86 -6.99 -6.24
CA LYS A 92 -4.13 -7.70 -6.25
C LYS A 92 -4.16 -8.66 -5.07
N LEU A 93 -5.24 -8.62 -4.29
CA LEU A 93 -5.47 -9.58 -3.23
C LEU A 93 -5.69 -10.98 -3.84
N LEU A 94 -4.89 -11.96 -3.41
CA LEU A 94 -5.04 -13.36 -3.78
C LEU A 94 -5.87 -14.12 -2.75
N SER A 95 -5.50 -13.99 -1.47
CA SER A 95 -6.20 -14.67 -0.38
C SER A 95 -5.93 -14.00 0.96
N CYS A 96 -6.81 -14.23 1.94
CA CYS A 96 -6.58 -13.90 3.34
C CYS A 96 -6.93 -15.11 4.21
N SER A 97 -6.05 -15.47 5.13
CA SER A 97 -6.26 -16.50 6.15
C SER A 97 -6.99 -15.90 7.35
N PRO A 98 -8.23 -16.29 7.66
CA PRO A 98 -8.94 -15.80 8.84
C PRO A 98 -8.25 -16.21 10.15
N ALA A 99 -7.57 -17.36 10.15
CA ALA A 99 -6.92 -17.90 11.34
C ALA A 99 -5.65 -17.15 11.74
N SER A 100 -4.85 -16.71 10.75
CA SER A 100 -3.59 -16.00 11.02
C SER A 100 -3.69 -14.49 10.82
N GLY A 101 -4.76 -14.01 10.18
CA GLY A 101 -4.89 -12.62 9.72
C GLY A 101 -3.94 -12.27 8.57
N THR A 102 -3.22 -13.24 8.00
CA THR A 102 -2.27 -13.01 6.91
C THR A 102 -3.02 -12.90 5.59
N CYS A 103 -2.76 -11.83 4.85
CA CYS A 103 -3.24 -11.66 3.48
C CYS A 103 -2.08 -11.72 2.49
N THR A 104 -2.27 -12.47 1.42
CA THR A 104 -1.30 -12.63 0.32
C THR A 104 -1.75 -11.78 -0.87
N TYR A 105 -0.86 -10.93 -1.34
CA TYR A 105 -1.09 -10.02 -2.46
C TYR A 105 -0.08 -10.30 -3.56
N LEU A 106 -0.54 -10.37 -4.81
CA LEU A 106 0.37 -10.33 -5.96
C LEU A 106 0.70 -8.88 -6.25
N THR A 107 1.93 -8.47 -5.96
CA THR A 107 2.38 -7.07 -5.96
C THR A 107 3.35 -6.81 -7.10
N GLN A 108 3.10 -5.75 -7.85
CA GLN A 108 4.00 -5.23 -8.86
C GLN A 108 4.63 -3.92 -8.37
N ASN A 109 5.96 -3.86 -8.40
CA ASN A 109 6.74 -2.72 -7.93
C ASN A 109 7.27 -1.91 -9.11
N PHE A 110 7.21 -0.59 -8.98
CA PHE A 110 7.70 0.33 -10.00
C PHE A 110 8.64 1.37 -9.37
N PRO A 111 9.96 1.13 -9.43
CA PRO A 111 10.94 2.15 -9.07
C PRO A 111 10.96 3.23 -10.15
N ILE A 112 10.83 4.48 -9.75
CA ILE A 112 10.89 5.64 -10.66
C ILE A 112 12.21 6.36 -10.48
N ARG A 113 12.65 6.49 -9.23
CA ARG A 113 13.85 7.26 -8.86
C ARG A 113 14.61 6.51 -7.77
N ALA A 114 15.92 6.42 -7.94
CA ALA A 114 16.78 5.88 -6.91
C ALA A 114 16.94 6.90 -5.76
N PRO A 115 16.80 6.50 -4.49
CA PRO A 115 17.14 7.36 -3.37
C PRO A 115 18.65 7.66 -3.37
N VAL A 116 19.04 8.89 -3.04
CA VAL A 116 20.47 9.29 -3.01
C VAL A 116 21.24 8.55 -1.91
N HIS A 117 20.58 8.22 -0.80
CA HIS A 117 21.18 7.59 0.38
C HIS A 117 21.17 6.06 0.36
N ALA A 118 20.64 5.43 -0.70
CA ALA A 118 20.50 3.99 -0.73
C ALA A 118 20.62 3.42 -2.15
N LYS A 119 21.10 2.17 -2.22
CA LYS A 119 21.03 1.42 -3.47
C LYS A 119 19.55 1.10 -3.76
N PRO A 120 19.15 1.06 -5.05
CA PRO A 120 17.84 0.56 -5.43
C PRO A 120 17.57 -0.82 -4.82
N LEU A 121 16.33 -1.03 -4.35
CA LEU A 121 15.92 -2.36 -3.90
C LEU A 121 15.96 -3.33 -5.10
N PRO A 122 16.51 -4.54 -4.93
CA PRO A 122 16.54 -5.56 -6.00
C PRO A 122 15.18 -6.24 -6.13
N LEU A 123 14.12 -5.45 -6.30
CA LEU A 123 12.77 -5.98 -6.53
C LEU A 123 12.68 -6.47 -7.98
N PRO A 124 12.10 -7.66 -8.21
CA PRO A 124 12.01 -8.22 -9.54
C PRO A 124 11.00 -7.42 -10.38
N GLU A 125 11.23 -7.39 -11.69
CA GLU A 125 10.35 -6.73 -12.65
C GLU A 125 8.98 -7.41 -12.79
N ARG A 126 8.89 -8.70 -12.42
CA ARG A 126 7.64 -9.46 -12.42
C ARG A 126 6.89 -9.29 -11.09
N PRO A 127 5.56 -9.46 -11.08
CA PRO A 127 4.81 -9.43 -9.84
C PRO A 127 5.28 -10.52 -8.88
N VAL A 128 5.30 -10.22 -7.59
CA VAL A 128 5.73 -11.11 -6.50
C VAL A 128 4.72 -11.13 -5.36
N GLU A 129 4.66 -12.26 -4.66
CA GLU A 129 3.75 -12.43 -3.54
C GLU A 129 4.25 -11.71 -2.29
N TYR A 130 3.44 -10.78 -1.79
CA TYR A 130 3.64 -10.06 -0.54
C TYR A 130 2.68 -10.66 0.47
N ASN A 131 3.22 -11.13 1.59
CA ASN A 131 2.41 -11.60 2.70
C ASN A 131 2.38 -10.50 3.76
N ILE A 132 1.20 -9.97 4.04
CA ILE A 132 0.99 -8.90 5.01
C ILE A 132 0.19 -9.45 6.18
N LYS A 133 0.68 -9.25 7.39
CA LYS A 133 0.06 -9.69 8.63
C LYS A 133 0.03 -8.55 9.64
N PRO A 134 -1.15 -8.19 10.19
CA PRO A 134 -1.20 -7.30 11.35
C PRO A 134 -0.66 -8.05 12.59
N LEU A 135 0.21 -7.38 13.33
CA LEU A 135 0.67 -7.77 14.65
C LEU A 135 0.08 -6.80 15.68
N ASP A 136 -0.56 -7.38 16.69
CA ASP A 136 -0.96 -6.66 17.87
C ASP A 136 0.23 -6.63 18.83
N ILE A 137 0.88 -5.47 18.95
CA ILE A 137 2.13 -5.31 19.72
C ILE A 137 1.91 -4.65 21.09
N GLY A 138 0.66 -4.37 21.48
CA GLY A 138 0.40 -3.82 22.82
C GLY A 138 -1.02 -3.30 23.03
N ASN A 139 -1.19 -2.58 24.13
CA ASN A 139 -2.49 -1.99 24.48
C ASN A 139 -2.84 -0.92 23.44
N ARG A 140 -4.11 -0.86 23.04
CA ARG A 140 -4.72 -0.15 21.89
C ARG A 140 -4.23 1.27 21.55
N GLU A 141 -3.49 1.94 22.43
CA GLU A 141 -2.89 3.26 22.25
C GLU A 141 -1.64 3.27 21.34
N PHE A 142 -0.89 2.17 21.24
CA PHE A 142 0.35 2.11 20.42
C PHE A 142 0.20 1.47 19.04
N GLY A 143 -1.04 1.20 18.62
CA GLY A 143 -1.39 0.87 17.24
C GLY A 143 -0.99 -0.53 16.79
N GLN A 144 -1.74 -1.06 15.81
CA GLN A 144 -1.38 -2.29 15.12
C GLN A 144 -0.13 -2.04 14.26
N ILE A 145 0.92 -2.84 14.43
CA ILE A 145 2.03 -2.89 13.47
C ILE A 145 1.66 -3.86 12.36
N ALA A 146 1.97 -3.53 11.12
CA ALA A 146 1.93 -4.49 10.03
C ALA A 146 3.33 -5.05 9.79
N VAL A 147 3.42 -6.36 9.65
CA VAL A 147 4.60 -7.03 9.09
C VAL A 147 4.27 -7.47 7.68
N SER A 148 5.09 -7.07 6.72
CA SER A 148 5.08 -7.58 5.37
C SER A 148 6.33 -8.40 5.10
N TYR A 149 6.23 -9.43 4.27
CA TYR A 149 7.40 -10.14 3.81
C TYR A 149 7.24 -10.69 2.39
N ILE A 150 8.38 -10.77 1.71
CA ILE A 150 8.61 -11.49 0.46
C ILE A 150 9.59 -12.61 0.79
N ASP A 151 9.25 -13.83 0.40
CA ASP A 151 10.15 -14.98 0.45
C ASP A 151 10.03 -15.74 -0.88
N ASP A 152 10.65 -15.19 -1.92
CA ASP A 152 10.64 -15.78 -3.26
C ASP A 152 11.84 -16.70 -3.43
N SER A 153 11.60 -18.01 -3.26
CA SER A 153 12.61 -19.04 -3.43
C SER A 153 13.22 -19.10 -4.83
N ALA A 154 12.50 -18.69 -5.88
CA ALA A 154 12.99 -18.73 -7.25
C ALA A 154 14.02 -17.62 -7.52
N THR A 155 13.83 -16.44 -6.93
CA THR A 155 14.78 -15.32 -7.04
C THR A 155 15.74 -15.22 -5.86
N ARG A 156 15.55 -16.04 -4.82
CA ARG A 156 16.21 -15.94 -3.51
C ARG A 156 16.08 -14.55 -2.89
N LEU A 157 14.97 -13.86 -3.20
CA LEU A 157 14.70 -12.54 -2.67
C LEU A 157 13.96 -12.69 -1.34
N GLN A 158 14.58 -12.14 -0.30
CA GLN A 158 13.98 -12.00 1.02
C GLN A 158 13.91 -10.52 1.38
N VAL A 159 12.72 -10.04 1.67
CA VAL A 159 12.48 -8.66 2.11
C VAL A 159 11.45 -8.70 3.23
N TYR A 160 11.73 -7.99 4.32
CA TYR A 160 10.81 -7.85 5.43
C TYR A 160 10.48 -6.37 5.63
N GLY A 161 9.21 -6.05 5.80
CA GLY A 161 8.74 -4.73 6.17
C GLY A 161 8.08 -4.77 7.54
N ILE A 162 8.37 -3.79 8.39
CA ILE A 162 7.69 -3.58 9.66
C ILE A 162 7.25 -2.14 9.71
N GLY A 163 5.95 -1.87 9.85
CA GLY A 163 5.45 -0.51 9.76
C GLY A 163 4.19 -0.23 10.55
N THR A 164 3.91 1.05 10.69
CA THR A 164 2.67 1.60 11.25
C THR A 164 1.88 2.28 10.15
N ARG A 165 0.59 2.51 10.43
CA ARG A 165 -0.27 3.28 9.54
C ARG A 165 -1.19 4.21 10.33
N GLU A 166 -1.51 5.33 9.71
CA GLU A 166 -2.51 6.29 10.17
C GLU A 166 -3.55 6.51 9.06
N VAL A 167 -4.82 6.25 9.36
CA VAL A 167 -5.91 6.47 8.40
C VAL A 167 -6.08 7.97 8.17
N LEU A 168 -6.02 8.38 6.91
CA LEU A 168 -6.11 9.79 6.52
C LEU A 168 -7.55 10.26 6.45
N LYS A 169 -7.74 11.55 6.70
CA LYS A 169 -9.01 12.27 6.57
C LYS A 169 -8.78 13.67 5.99
N GLY A 170 -9.85 14.31 5.51
CA GLY A 170 -9.81 15.71 5.07
C GLY A 170 -8.81 15.96 3.93
N GLU A 171 -8.06 17.06 4.03
CA GLU A 171 -7.21 17.58 2.95
C GLU A 171 -6.06 16.64 2.57
N GLU A 172 -5.38 16.04 3.54
CA GLU A 172 -4.28 15.11 3.26
C GLU A 172 -4.77 13.85 2.55
N CYS A 173 -5.95 13.35 2.93
CA CYS A 173 -6.58 12.25 2.21
C CYS A 173 -6.84 12.62 0.75
N LYS A 174 -7.44 13.79 0.50
CA LYS A 174 -7.75 14.26 -0.86
C LYS A 174 -6.49 14.41 -1.71
N LYS A 175 -5.42 14.97 -1.15
CA LYS A 175 -4.12 15.10 -1.84
C LYS A 175 -3.56 13.74 -2.21
N ALA A 176 -3.57 12.78 -1.29
CA ALA A 176 -3.05 11.44 -1.54
C ALA A 176 -3.88 10.70 -2.60
N LEU A 177 -5.22 10.79 -2.51
CA LEU A 177 -6.12 10.21 -3.50
C LEU A 177 -5.95 10.84 -4.89
N TRP A 178 -5.77 12.16 -4.93
CA TRP A 178 -5.50 12.88 -6.18
C TRP A 178 -4.20 12.41 -6.83
N THR A 179 -3.14 12.27 -6.05
CA THR A 179 -1.85 11.77 -6.56
C THR A 179 -1.97 10.35 -7.09
N LEU A 180 -2.64 9.43 -6.36
CA LEU A 180 -2.89 8.08 -6.86
C LEU A 180 -3.69 8.08 -8.17
N LYS A 181 -4.74 8.90 -8.28
CA LYS A 181 -5.50 9.06 -9.53
C LYS A 181 -4.66 9.64 -10.66
N GLY A 182 -3.74 10.56 -10.34
CA GLY A 182 -2.75 11.08 -11.29
C GLY A 182 -1.84 9.98 -11.81
N ILE A 183 -1.29 9.15 -10.92
CA ILE A 183 -0.47 7.98 -11.29
C ILE A 183 -1.24 7.02 -12.21
N LEU A 184 -2.50 6.70 -11.88
CA LEU A 184 -3.34 5.84 -12.73
C LEU A 184 -3.51 6.41 -14.13
N LYS A 185 -3.67 7.73 -14.23
CA LYS A 185 -3.90 8.41 -15.50
C LYS A 185 -2.62 8.52 -16.33
N ASP A 186 -1.49 8.82 -15.70
CA ASP A 186 -0.26 9.16 -16.41
C ASP A 186 0.53 7.91 -16.81
N TRP A 187 0.46 6.83 -16.03
CA TRP A 187 1.23 5.59 -16.28
C TRP A 187 0.37 4.36 -16.56
N GLU A 188 -0.96 4.48 -16.45
CA GLU A 188 -1.93 3.43 -16.81
C GLU A 188 -1.61 2.03 -16.27
N PRO A 189 -1.20 1.85 -14.98
CA PRO A 189 -1.00 0.52 -14.42
C PRO A 189 -2.33 -0.24 -14.33
N ASP A 190 -2.30 -1.53 -14.67
CA ASP A 190 -3.46 -2.42 -14.49
C ASP A 190 -3.64 -2.79 -13.01
N VAL A 191 -4.28 -1.90 -12.26
CA VAL A 191 -4.59 -2.13 -10.85
C VAL A 191 -5.77 -3.10 -10.65
N GLY A 192 -6.62 -3.29 -11.67
CA GLY A 192 -7.77 -4.20 -11.61
C GLY A 192 -8.91 -3.76 -10.69
N PHE A 193 -8.91 -2.51 -10.21
CA PHE A 193 -9.98 -1.89 -9.41
C PHE A 193 -10.02 -0.37 -9.59
N GLU A 194 -11.13 0.26 -9.21
CA GLU A 194 -11.26 1.72 -9.21
C GLU A 194 -10.93 2.30 -7.82
N LEU A 195 -10.40 3.52 -7.81
CA LEU A 195 -10.16 4.28 -6.58
C LEU A 195 -11.42 5.05 -6.18
N GLU A 196 -12.10 4.57 -5.15
CA GLU A 196 -13.27 5.22 -4.57
C GLU A 196 -12.86 6.49 -3.81
N ASP A 197 -13.79 7.44 -3.68
CA ASP A 197 -13.59 8.56 -2.77
C ASP A 197 -13.87 8.10 -1.33
N VAL A 198 -12.79 7.93 -0.57
CA VAL A 198 -12.80 7.47 0.82
C VAL A 198 -12.47 8.60 1.80
N CYS A 199 -12.33 9.83 1.29
CA CYS A 199 -11.97 10.98 2.09
C CYS A 199 -13.23 11.59 2.68
N ASP A 200 -13.51 11.26 3.94
CA ASP A 200 -14.60 11.91 4.67
C ASP A 200 -14.36 13.42 4.73
N ASP A 201 -15.27 14.15 4.10
CA ASP A 201 -15.45 15.57 4.31
C ASP A 201 -16.09 15.73 5.67
N GLY A 202 -15.29 15.92 6.72
CA GLY A 202 -15.82 16.46 7.97
C GLY A 202 -16.62 17.72 7.63
N GLY A 203 -17.95 17.60 7.60
CA GLY A 203 -18.82 18.40 6.73
C GLY A 203 -18.45 19.87 6.64
N LYS A 204 -17.91 20.26 5.48
CA LYS A 204 -17.94 21.61 4.88
C LYS A 204 -17.28 21.50 3.50
N SER A 205 -18.11 21.19 2.52
CA SER A 205 -17.79 21.40 1.11
C SER A 205 -17.69 22.91 0.88
N GLU A 206 -16.47 23.42 0.76
CA GLU A 206 -16.23 24.62 -0.03
C GLU A 206 -15.57 24.19 -1.35
N ASP A 207 -16.21 24.63 -2.43
CA ASP A 207 -16.00 24.28 -3.82
C ASP A 207 -14.58 24.67 -4.26
N LEU A 208 -13.63 23.72 -4.22
CA LEU A 208 -12.30 23.89 -4.83
C LEU A 208 -12.37 23.60 -6.34
N ARG A 209 -13.14 24.43 -7.04
CA ARG A 209 -13.05 24.60 -8.50
C ARG A 209 -12.32 25.90 -8.80
N GLU A 210 -10.98 25.85 -8.83
CA GLU A 210 -10.14 26.50 -9.86
C GLU A 210 -8.67 26.45 -9.45
N GLY A 211 -7.85 25.77 -10.27
CA GLY A 211 -6.41 25.69 -10.05
C GLY A 211 -5.73 24.71 -11.00
N ARG A 212 -6.02 24.82 -12.30
CA ARG A 212 -5.38 24.01 -13.35
C ARG A 212 -3.92 24.45 -13.51
N VAL A 213 -2.99 23.84 -12.78
CA VAL A 213 -1.56 23.97 -13.10
C VAL A 213 -1.22 22.91 -14.15
N LYS A 214 -0.91 23.38 -15.37
CA LYS A 214 -0.43 22.55 -16.48
C LYS A 214 0.96 22.00 -16.13
N ALA A 215 1.11 20.68 -16.07
CA ALA A 215 2.39 19.99 -15.88
C ALA A 215 3.24 19.90 -17.16
N GLN A 216 3.30 20.95 -17.99
CA GLN A 216 3.90 20.85 -19.34
C GLN A 216 5.07 21.81 -19.65
N GLU A 217 5.78 22.33 -18.65
CA GLU A 217 7.00 23.14 -18.88
C GLU A 217 8.14 22.82 -17.87
N VAL A 218 8.58 21.57 -17.78
CA VAL A 218 9.90 21.23 -17.17
C VAL A 218 10.63 20.15 -17.99
N LEU A 219 10.61 20.28 -19.32
CA LEU A 219 11.45 19.47 -20.23
C LEU A 219 12.24 20.35 -21.22
N GLY A 220 12.49 21.61 -20.84
CA GLY A 220 13.18 22.58 -21.70
C GLY A 220 14.61 22.94 -21.30
N TRP A 221 15.12 22.51 -20.14
CA TRP A 221 16.47 22.85 -19.67
C TRP A 221 17.03 21.71 -18.81
N LEU A 222 17.74 20.78 -19.46
CA LEU A 222 18.95 20.09 -18.99
C LEU A 222 19.54 19.31 -20.19
#